data_AF-A0A5E4CQV4-F1
#
_entry.id   AF-A0A5E4CQV4-F1
#
_cell.length_a   1.000
_cell.length_b   1.000
_cell.length_c   1.000
_cell.angle_alpha   90.00
_cell.angle_beta   90.00
_cell.angle_gamma   90.00
#
_symmetry.space_group_name_H-M   'P 1'
#
loop_
_entity.id
_entity.type
_entity.pdbx_description
1 polymer ?
#
loop_
_entity_poly.entity_id
_entity_poly.type
_entity_poly.pdbx_seq_one_letter_code
_entity_poly.pdbx_strand_id
1 'polypeptide(L)'
;MSKSLKKKSHWTSKVHESVIGRNPEGQLGFELKGGAENGQFPYLGEVKPGKVAYESGSKLVSEELLLEVNETPVAGLTIRDVLAVIKHCKDPLRLKCVKQ
;
A
#
# COMPACT_ATOMS: atom_id res chain seq x y z
N MET A 1 23.36 -11.89 -35.78
CA MET A 1 22.18 -12.36 -35.02
C MET A 1 22.28 -11.80 -33.60
N SER A 2 21.71 -10.63 -33.36
CA SER A 2 21.73 -9.97 -32.05
C SER A 2 20.78 -10.71 -31.11
N LYS A 3 21.30 -11.28 -30.02
CA LYS A 3 20.45 -11.92 -28.99
C LYS A 3 19.53 -10.84 -28.41
N SER A 4 18.23 -10.92 -28.70
CA SER A 4 17.24 -10.07 -28.03
C SER A 4 17.29 -10.37 -26.53
N LEU A 5 17.76 -9.41 -25.74
CA LEU A 5 17.71 -9.47 -24.28
C LEU A 5 16.24 -9.59 -23.88
N LYS A 6 15.85 -10.71 -23.27
CA LYS A 6 14.53 -10.84 -22.64
C LYS A 6 14.37 -9.66 -21.68
N LYS A 7 13.40 -8.79 -21.94
CA LYS A 7 13.08 -7.63 -21.09
C LYS A 7 12.84 -8.15 -19.68
N LYS A 8 13.79 -7.90 -18.77
CA LYS A 8 13.62 -8.29 -17.36
C LYS A 8 12.42 -7.52 -16.83
N SER A 9 11.49 -8.21 -16.20
CA SER A 9 10.34 -7.59 -15.55
C SER A 9 10.85 -6.69 -14.42
N HIS A 10 10.60 -5.39 -14.52
CA HIS A 10 10.95 -4.42 -13.48
C HIS A 10 9.86 -4.45 -12.40
N TRP A 11 10.23 -4.31 -11.12
CA TRP A 11 9.28 -4.43 -10.01
C TRP A 11 8.10 -3.45 -10.12
N THR A 12 8.30 -2.29 -10.77
CA THR A 12 7.22 -1.32 -11.01
C THR A 12 6.05 -1.88 -11.82
N SER A 13 6.28 -2.92 -12.63
CA SER A 13 5.21 -3.62 -13.37
C SER A 13 4.27 -4.44 -12.46
N LYS A 14 4.67 -4.68 -11.21
CA LYS A 14 3.88 -5.38 -10.19
C LYS A 14 3.16 -4.42 -9.24
N VAL A 15 3.37 -3.11 -9.37
CA VAL A 15 2.66 -2.11 -8.57
C VAL A 15 1.19 -2.17 -8.96
N HIS A 16 0.32 -2.19 -7.96
CA HIS A 16 -1.11 -2.18 -8.16
C HIS A 16 -1.77 -1.12 -7.27
N GLU A 17 -2.98 -0.71 -7.67
CA GLU A 17 -3.79 0.25 -6.93
C GLU A 17 -4.98 -0.47 -6.28
N SER A 18 -5.26 -0.10 -5.04
CA SER A 18 -6.49 -0.44 -4.32
C SER A 18 -7.19 0.82 -3.86
N VAL A 19 -8.48 0.92 -4.13
CA VAL A 19 -9.32 2.02 -3.63
C VAL A 19 -10.23 1.46 -2.54
N ILE A 20 -10.09 1.98 -1.34
CA ILE A 20 -10.79 1.50 -0.15
C ILE A 20 -11.43 2.66 0.60
N GLY A 21 -12.51 2.39 1.31
CA GLY A 21 -13.11 3.30 2.27
C GLY A 21 -12.82 2.85 3.71
N ARG A 22 -13.00 3.77 4.66
CA ARG A 22 -13.18 3.41 6.07
C ARG A 22 -14.53 2.73 6.27
N ASN A 23 -14.54 1.69 7.09
CA ASN A 23 -15.77 1.04 7.53
C ASN A 23 -16.57 1.94 8.50
N PRO A 24 -17.80 1.57 8.90
CA PRO A 24 -18.60 2.36 9.84
C PRO A 24 -17.94 2.65 11.20
N GLU A 25 -16.93 1.85 11.58
CA GLU A 25 -16.14 2.03 12.82
C GLU A 25 -14.90 2.93 12.58
N GLY A 26 -14.73 3.50 11.38
CA GLY A 26 -13.59 4.32 10.99
C GLY A 26 -12.31 3.53 10.70
N GLN A 27 -12.38 2.20 10.61
CA GLN A 27 -11.23 1.31 10.41
C GLN A 27 -11.05 0.92 8.94
N LEU A 28 -9.82 0.60 8.53
CA LEU A 28 -9.49 0.18 7.17
C LEU A 28 -9.41 -1.34 6.99
N GLY A 29 -9.38 -2.11 8.08
CA GLY A 29 -9.34 -3.58 8.02
C GLY A 29 -7.95 -4.19 7.77
N PHE A 30 -6.86 -3.43 7.92
CA PHE A 30 -5.49 -3.96 7.89
C PHE A 30 -4.60 -3.29 8.93
N GLU A 31 -3.48 -3.92 9.27
CA GLU A 31 -2.39 -3.34 10.06
C GLU A 31 -1.34 -2.67 9.17
N LEU A 32 -0.71 -1.61 9.66
CA LEU A 32 0.44 -1.00 9.01
C LEU A 32 1.69 -1.20 9.87
N LYS A 33 2.79 -1.65 9.25
CA LYS A 33 4.07 -1.96 9.90
C LYS A 33 5.24 -1.33 9.13
N GLY A 34 6.45 -1.44 9.69
CA GLY A 34 7.68 -0.89 9.12
C GLY A 34 7.94 0.55 9.52
N GLY A 35 8.34 1.38 8.55
CA GLY A 35 8.64 2.79 8.74
C GLY A 35 10.13 3.12 8.75
N ALA A 36 10.45 4.34 8.30
CA ALA A 36 11.82 4.80 8.14
C ALA A 36 12.63 4.81 9.45
N GLU A 37 11.97 4.95 10.60
CA GLU A 37 12.60 4.85 11.93
C GLU A 37 13.21 3.47 12.21
N ASN A 38 12.73 2.43 11.51
CA ASN A 38 13.23 1.06 11.59
C ASN A 38 14.14 0.70 10.40
N GLY A 39 14.44 1.65 9.50
CA GLY A 39 15.14 1.38 8.25
C GLY A 39 14.34 0.50 7.27
N GLN A 40 13.01 0.52 7.38
CA GLN A 40 12.10 -0.30 6.57
C GLN A 40 11.11 0.56 5.79
N PHE A 41 10.69 0.09 4.62
CA PHE A 41 9.52 0.66 3.96
C PHE A 41 8.25 0.40 4.79
N PRO A 42 7.25 1.29 4.76
CA PRO A 42 5.92 0.97 5.26
C PRO A 42 5.34 -0.20 4.47
N TYR A 43 4.70 -1.13 5.16
CA TYR A 43 4.10 -2.31 4.54
C TYR A 43 2.83 -2.73 5.27
N LEU A 44 1.99 -3.49 4.59
CA LEU A 44 0.76 -4.02 5.17
C LEU A 44 1.09 -5.23 6.05
N GLY A 45 0.71 -5.17 7.32
CA GLY A 45 0.72 -6.31 8.22
C GLY A 45 -0.46 -7.25 7.93
N GLU A 46 -1.18 -7.66 8.98
CA GLU A 46 -2.37 -8.49 8.78
C GLU A 46 -3.46 -7.72 7.99
N VAL A 47 -3.89 -8.25 6.85
CA VAL A 47 -5.08 -7.79 6.12
C VAL A 47 -6.27 -8.69 6.50
N LYS A 48 -7.24 -8.14 7.24
CA LYS A 48 -8.35 -8.91 7.81
C LYS A 48 -9.43 -9.21 6.75
N PRO A 49 -9.72 -10.49 6.46
CA PRO A 49 -10.75 -10.85 5.49
C PRO A 49 -12.11 -10.25 5.83
N GLY A 50 -12.79 -9.66 4.84
CA GLY A 50 -14.11 -9.07 5.00
C GLY A 50 -14.18 -7.77 5.82
N LYS A 51 -13.04 -7.27 6.34
CA LYS A 51 -12.99 -6.01 7.12
C LYS A 51 -12.53 -4.81 6.31
N VAL A 52 -11.86 -5.02 5.18
CA VAL A 52 -11.48 -3.95 4.26
C VAL A 52 -12.67 -3.63 3.35
N ALA A 53 -13.13 -2.37 3.37
CA ALA A 53 -14.20 -1.90 2.50
C ALA A 53 -13.62 -1.49 1.15
N TYR A 54 -13.59 -2.42 0.19
CA TYR A 54 -13.08 -2.16 -1.15
C TYR A 54 -14.12 -1.46 -2.02
N GLU A 55 -13.70 -0.38 -2.69
CA GLU A 55 -14.50 0.30 -3.71
C GLU A 55 -14.08 -0.12 -5.12
N SER A 56 -12.77 -0.20 -5.40
CA SER A 56 -12.24 -0.68 -6.68
C SER A 56 -10.77 -1.09 -6.58
N GLY A 57 -10.21 -1.59 -7.68
CA GLY A 57 -8.82 -2.02 -7.76
C GLY A 57 -8.55 -3.44 -7.23
N SER A 58 -7.28 -3.73 -7.01
CA SER A 58 -6.81 -5.03 -6.54
C SER A 58 -7.08 -5.24 -5.05
N LYS A 59 -7.02 -6.50 -4.59
CA LYS A 59 -7.09 -6.80 -3.15
C LYS A 59 -5.74 -6.57 -2.51
N LEU A 60 -5.77 -5.98 -1.31
CA LEU A 60 -4.59 -5.86 -0.46
C LEU A 60 -4.16 -7.23 0.03
N VAL A 61 -2.86 -7.43 0.13
CA VAL A 61 -2.23 -8.67 0.59
C VAL A 61 -1.26 -8.34 1.71
N SER A 62 -1.23 -9.15 2.76
CA SER A 62 -0.24 -9.00 3.82
C SER A 62 1.19 -9.06 3.27
N GLU A 63 2.10 -8.37 3.95
CA GLU A 63 3.53 -8.27 3.62
C GLU A 63 3.86 -7.55 2.30
N GLU A 64 2.92 -6.80 1.70
CA GLU A 64 3.21 -5.94 0.56
C GLU A 64 3.59 -4.51 0.99
N LEU A 65 4.47 -3.87 0.22
CA LEU A 65 4.93 -2.52 0.50
C LEU A 65 3.86 -1.50 0.13
N LEU A 66 3.66 -0.51 1.01
CA LEU A 66 2.83 0.65 0.74
C LEU A 66 3.70 1.79 0.19
N LEU A 67 3.44 2.21 -1.04
CA LEU A 67 4.23 3.20 -1.75
C LEU A 67 3.61 4.59 -1.69
N GLU A 68 2.29 4.68 -1.89
CA GLU A 68 1.54 5.93 -1.89
C GLU A 68 0.18 5.79 -1.21
N VAL A 69 -0.29 6.88 -0.61
CA VAL A 69 -1.65 7.08 -0.08
C VAL A 69 -2.20 8.37 -0.69
N ASN A 70 -3.26 8.30 -1.49
CA ASN A 70 -3.86 9.46 -2.18
C ASN A 70 -2.81 10.36 -2.86
N GLU A 71 -1.96 9.76 -3.69
CA GLU A 71 -0.84 10.43 -4.40
C GLU A 71 0.29 10.97 -3.51
N THR A 72 0.20 10.80 -2.18
CA THR A 72 1.28 11.15 -1.26
C THR A 72 2.24 9.97 -1.13
N PRO A 73 3.52 10.10 -1.52
CA PRO A 73 4.51 9.04 -1.35
C PRO A 73 4.83 8.83 0.13
N VAL A 74 4.81 7.58 0.59
CA VAL A 74 5.00 7.23 2.01
C VAL A 74 6.23 6.36 2.27
N ALA A 75 6.89 5.85 1.23
CA ALA A 75 8.02 4.93 1.35
C ALA A 75 9.19 5.44 2.24
N GLY A 76 9.39 6.76 2.36
CA GLY A 76 10.45 7.35 3.18
C GLY A 76 9.99 7.88 4.54
N LEU A 77 8.74 7.64 4.94
CA LEU A 77 8.16 8.23 6.15
C LEU A 77 8.24 7.30 7.36
N THR A 78 8.16 7.90 8.55
CA THR A 78 8.00 7.11 9.78
C THR A 78 6.61 6.47 9.83
N ILE A 79 6.43 5.36 10.56
CA ILE A 79 5.11 4.72 10.63
C ILE A 79 4.03 5.67 11.16
N ARG A 80 4.43 6.53 12.10
CA ARG A 80 3.57 7.56 12.69
C ARG A 80 3.11 8.56 11.64
N ASP A 81 3.99 9.00 10.77
CA ASP A 81 3.66 9.97 9.72
C ASP A 81 2.76 9.34 8.65
N VAL A 82 2.99 8.07 8.28
CA VAL A 82 2.09 7.35 7.35
C VAL A 82 0.68 7.21 7.92
N LEU A 83 0.57 6.85 9.20
CA LEU A 83 -0.72 6.79 9.89
C LEU A 83 -1.41 8.16 9.94
N ALA A 84 -0.65 9.25 10.12
CA ALA A 84 -1.18 10.61 10.06
C ALA A 84 -1.70 10.95 8.66
N VAL A 85 -0.94 10.64 7.60
CA VAL A 85 -1.38 10.81 6.20
C VAL A 85 -2.70 10.07 5.96
N ILE A 86 -2.76 8.79 6.34
CA ILE A 86 -3.96 7.96 6.22
C ILE A 86 -5.12 8.60 6.99
N LYS A 87 -4.92 9.04 8.23
CA LYS A 87 -5.97 9.64 9.07
C LYS A 87 -6.53 10.93 8.48
N HIS A 88 -5.69 11.77 7.89
CA HIS A 88 -6.10 13.08 7.36
C HIS A 88 -6.62 13.02 5.93
N CYS A 89 -6.42 11.91 5.22
CA CYS A 89 -7.04 11.66 3.92
C CYS A 89 -8.55 11.49 4.04
N LYS A 90 -9.30 12.13 3.15
CA LYS A 90 -10.73 11.85 2.96
C LYS A 90 -10.90 10.51 2.25
N ASP A 91 -12.00 9.84 2.54
CA ASP A 91 -12.41 8.66 1.79
C ASP A 91 -12.84 9.05 0.35
N PRO A 92 -12.60 8.18 -0.63
CA PRO A 92 -11.84 6.93 -0.50
C PRO A 92 -10.32 7.13 -0.45
N LEU A 93 -9.62 6.17 0.15
CA LEU A 93 -8.17 6.06 0.12
C LEU A 93 -7.73 5.24 -1.10
N ARG A 94 -6.85 5.83 -1.92
CA ARG A 94 -6.15 5.21 -3.03
C ARG A 94 -4.76 4.80 -2.56
N LEU A 95 -4.53 3.51 -2.45
CA LEU A 95 -3.26 2.93 -2.03
C LEU A 95 -2.54 2.38 -3.25
N LYS A 96 -1.26 2.72 -3.41
CA LYS A 96 -0.38 1.99 -4.34
C LYS A 96 0.51 1.04 -3.56
N CYS A 97 0.42 -0.23 -3.89
CA CYS A 97 1.15 -1.29 -3.21
C CYS A 97 1.98 -2.12 -4.19
N VAL A 98 3.02 -2.77 -3.68
CA VAL A 98 3.78 -3.76 -4.45
C VAL A 98 4.20 -4.93 -3.57
N LYS A 99 3.95 -6.15 -4.07
CA LYS A 99 4.44 -7.36 -3.43
C LYS A 99 5.96 -7.47 -3.64
N GLN A 100 6.69 -7.71 -2.55
CA GLN A 100 8.13 -8.02 -2.60
C GLN A 100 8.42 -9.27 -3.44
#